data_AF-A0A067K5G9-F1
#
_entry.id   AF-A0A067K5G9-F1
#
_cell.length_a   1.000
_cell.length_b   1.000
_cell.length_c   1.000
_cell.angle_alpha   90.00
_cell.angle_beta   90.00
_cell.angle_gamma   90.00
#
_symmetry.space_group_name_H-M   'P 1'
#
loop_
_entity.id
_entity.type
_entity.pdbx_description
1 polymer ?
#
loop_
_entity_poly.entity_id
_entity_poly.type
_entity_poly.pdbx_seq_one_letter_code
_entity_poly.pdbx_strand_id
1 'polypeptide(L)'
;MGVSETPLSNGNEMETYEEVSSIALVNAKDEEDAVPIVSSYNDRIRPLLDAVDKLKFLKVRTEGIQLPTIVVVGDQSSEKSSILESLASLFFEFNGKMVPTDETHIANAINLVIDEIVGNGKGISNTPLTLIEKKNCVHDLTMIDLPRITKALVPSQLENIYEQIVGIVMEYISPEESIILNISSATLDFSICESIRMSRQVDRTGERTLAVVTKSDKAPEGLLEKVNADDVNIVLGYVCVRNRISDESYDEARKEGAILLENHPLLSKISKSMMRIPVLAQKLTPIQATIIAMLA
;
A
#
# COMPACT_ATOMS: atom_id res chain seq x y z
N MET A 1 57.91 -23.97 58.99
CA MET A 1 56.45 -24.12 59.09
C MET A 1 55.99 -23.16 60.15
N GLY A 2 55.50 -21.99 59.74
CA GLY A 2 55.20 -20.87 60.65
C GLY A 2 54.13 -19.98 60.04
N VAL A 3 53.17 -19.64 60.88
CA VAL A 3 51.91 -18.92 60.66
C VAL A 3 52.14 -17.41 60.53
N SER A 4 51.32 -16.69 59.74
CA SER A 4 50.81 -15.35 60.09
C SER A 4 49.84 -14.76 59.03
N GLU A 5 49.06 -13.79 59.51
CA GLU A 5 47.78 -13.24 59.04
C GLU A 5 47.87 -12.19 57.89
N THR A 6 46.69 -11.79 57.40
CA THR A 6 46.31 -10.75 56.40
C THR A 6 46.67 -9.29 56.85
N PRO A 7 46.30 -8.14 56.21
CA PRO A 7 45.47 -7.81 55.01
C PRO A 7 45.98 -6.63 54.10
N LEU A 8 45.30 -6.34 52.98
CA LEU A 8 45.36 -5.06 52.19
C LEU A 8 43.96 -4.85 51.53
N SER A 9 43.10 -3.91 51.94
CA SER A 9 43.05 -2.43 51.80
C SER A 9 42.48 -1.90 50.45
N ASN A 10 41.27 -1.33 50.58
CA ASN A 10 40.65 -0.14 49.98
C ASN A 10 40.53 0.08 48.45
N GLY A 11 39.34 0.57 48.07
CA GLY A 11 39.20 1.55 46.99
C GLY A 11 37.84 1.53 46.28
N ASN A 12 36.91 2.37 46.73
CA ASN A 12 35.66 2.74 46.03
C ASN A 12 35.99 3.37 44.66
N GLU A 13 35.23 3.07 43.60
CA GLU A 13 34.89 4.07 42.59
C GLU A 13 33.44 3.91 42.10
N MET A 14 32.81 5.07 41.99
CA MET A 14 31.42 5.40 41.74
C MET A 14 31.41 6.05 40.35
N GLU A 15 30.85 5.41 39.33
CA GLU A 15 30.70 6.05 38.01
C GLU A 15 29.33 6.73 37.90
N THR A 16 29.39 8.02 37.59
CA THR A 16 28.28 8.92 37.29
C THR A 16 28.40 9.41 35.84
N TYR A 17 27.27 9.87 35.32
CA TYR A 17 26.90 10.13 33.93
C TYR A 17 27.59 11.34 33.23
N GLU A 18 27.43 11.34 31.89
CA GLU A 18 27.58 12.41 30.86
C GLU A 18 29.03 12.70 30.38
N GLU A 19 29.36 12.85 29.08
CA GLU A 19 28.61 13.42 27.95
C GLU A 19 29.31 13.11 26.57
N VAL A 20 28.49 13.01 25.50
CA VAL A 20 28.68 13.25 24.05
C VAL A 20 29.76 12.59 23.13
N SER A 21 29.20 12.00 22.05
CA SER A 21 29.55 12.18 20.63
C SER A 21 30.82 11.52 20.07
N SER A 22 30.62 10.49 19.23
CA SER A 22 31.33 10.33 17.94
C SER A 22 30.56 9.38 17.02
N ILE A 23 30.15 9.97 15.91
CA ILE A 23 29.40 9.45 14.76
C ILE A 23 30.34 8.71 13.80
N ALA A 24 29.73 7.86 12.96
CA ALA A 24 30.21 7.29 11.69
C ALA A 24 31.07 6.03 11.76
N LEU A 25 30.44 4.89 11.47
CA LEU A 25 30.84 3.92 10.44
C LEU A 25 29.86 2.73 10.48
N VAL A 26 28.69 2.86 9.87
CA VAL A 26 27.92 1.70 9.41
C VAL A 26 27.57 1.92 7.94
N ASN A 27 27.95 0.91 7.16
CA ASN A 27 28.13 0.93 5.72
C ASN A 27 26.86 1.25 4.95
N ALA A 28 26.94 2.31 4.13
CA ALA A 28 26.07 2.54 2.99
C ALA A 28 26.53 1.66 1.83
N LYS A 29 25.78 0.58 1.55
CA LYS A 29 25.81 -0.15 0.28
C LYS A 29 24.46 -0.83 0.06
N ASP A 30 23.45 -0.03 -0.22
CA ASP A 30 22.21 -0.39 -0.93
C ASP A 30 21.57 0.93 -1.44
N GLU A 31 22.36 1.74 -2.12
CA GLU A 31 21.90 2.87 -2.95
C GLU A 31 22.41 2.59 -4.38
N GLU A 32 21.64 1.84 -5.16
CA GLU A 32 21.78 1.81 -6.61
C GLU A 32 20.82 2.86 -7.21
N ASP A 33 21.44 3.96 -7.65
CA ASP A 33 21.04 4.87 -8.73
C ASP A 33 19.65 5.53 -8.68
N ALA A 34 19.54 6.61 -7.89
CA ALA A 34 18.64 7.70 -8.25
C ALA A 34 19.18 8.40 -9.51
N VAL A 35 18.72 7.95 -10.69
CA VAL A 35 19.03 8.54 -12.00
C VAL A 35 18.74 10.06 -11.97
N PRO A 36 19.58 10.93 -12.56
CA PRO A 36 19.38 12.40 -12.56
C PRO A 36 18.03 12.87 -13.13
N ILE A 37 17.36 12.02 -13.91
CA ILE A 37 16.01 12.25 -14.45
C ILE A 37 14.95 12.14 -13.35
N VAL A 38 15.13 11.22 -12.38
CA VAL A 38 14.20 11.01 -11.25
C VAL A 38 14.25 12.20 -10.28
N SER A 39 15.43 12.79 -10.03
CA SER A 39 15.54 13.98 -9.18
C SER A 39 14.84 15.19 -9.80
N SER A 40 15.04 15.43 -11.11
CA SER A 40 14.38 16.53 -11.81
C SER A 40 12.86 16.34 -11.97
N TYR A 41 12.38 15.09 -12.09
CA TYR A 41 10.95 14.77 -12.13
C TYR A 41 10.31 15.03 -10.76
N ASN A 42 10.99 14.63 -9.67
CA ASN A 42 10.54 14.85 -8.30
C ASN A 42 10.46 16.35 -7.93
N ASP A 43 11.39 17.19 -8.38
CA ASP A 43 11.36 18.63 -8.09
C ASP A 43 10.14 19.36 -8.69
N ARG A 44 9.62 18.88 -9.84
CA ARG A 44 8.44 19.46 -10.49
C ARG A 44 7.13 18.91 -9.96
N ILE A 45 7.11 17.64 -9.55
CA ILE A 45 5.88 16.93 -9.16
C ILE A 45 5.58 17.12 -7.68
N ARG A 46 6.62 17.19 -6.84
CA ARG A 46 6.44 17.33 -5.39
C ARG A 46 5.64 18.58 -4.99
N PRO A 47 5.87 19.77 -5.58
CA PRO A 47 5.03 20.93 -5.28
C PRO A 47 3.55 20.73 -5.67
N LEU A 48 3.28 19.95 -6.72
CA LEU A 48 1.91 19.65 -7.16
C LEU A 48 1.24 18.63 -6.23
N LEU A 49 1.96 17.60 -5.81
CA LEU A 49 1.50 16.65 -4.79
C LEU A 49 1.19 17.35 -3.46
N ASP A 50 2.10 18.21 -2.99
CA ASP A 50 1.90 19.01 -1.78
C ASP A 50 0.68 19.94 -1.89
N ALA A 51 0.43 20.50 -3.08
CA ALA A 51 -0.75 21.34 -3.33
C ALA A 51 -2.04 20.51 -3.30
N VAL A 52 -2.06 19.35 -3.96
CA VAL A 52 -3.21 18.42 -3.94
C VAL A 52 -3.50 17.96 -2.53
N ASP A 53 -2.50 17.59 -1.74
CA ASP A 53 -2.69 17.18 -0.35
C ASP A 53 -3.23 18.34 0.49
N LYS A 54 -2.70 19.57 0.36
CA LYS A 54 -3.26 20.76 1.01
C LYS A 54 -4.72 21.02 0.63
N LEU A 55 -5.08 20.84 -0.64
CA LEU A 55 -6.46 20.98 -1.09
C LEU A 55 -7.37 19.90 -0.47
N LYS A 56 -6.88 18.66 -0.33
CA LYS A 56 -7.59 17.60 0.39
C LYS A 56 -7.86 18.00 1.85
N PHE A 57 -6.88 18.59 2.55
CA PHE A 57 -7.04 19.09 3.92
C PHE A 57 -8.11 20.19 4.05
N LEU A 58 -8.31 20.99 3.02
CA LEU A 58 -9.33 22.04 2.98
C LEU A 58 -10.74 21.50 2.69
N LYS A 59 -10.92 20.17 2.58
CA LYS A 59 -12.20 19.51 2.28
C LYS A 59 -12.88 20.06 1.03
N VAL A 60 -12.11 20.48 0.03
CA VAL A 60 -12.63 21.05 -1.23
C VAL A 60 -13.55 20.09 -2.00
N ARG A 61 -13.49 18.79 -1.71
CA ARG A 61 -14.46 17.80 -2.21
C ARG A 61 -15.89 18.12 -1.78
N THR A 62 -16.09 18.66 -0.58
CA THR A 62 -17.41 19.12 -0.12
C THR A 62 -17.90 20.37 -0.84
N GLU A 63 -17.00 21.09 -1.51
CA GLU A 63 -17.30 22.24 -2.36
C GLU A 63 -17.45 21.86 -3.84
N GLY A 64 -17.42 20.56 -4.16
CA GLY A 64 -17.61 20.03 -5.51
C GLY A 64 -16.34 19.89 -6.34
N ILE A 65 -15.16 20.15 -5.76
CA ILE A 65 -13.87 20.01 -6.47
C ILE A 65 -13.35 18.58 -6.29
N GLN A 66 -13.34 17.81 -7.38
CA GLN A 66 -12.73 16.48 -7.40
C GLN A 66 -11.22 16.62 -7.57
N LEU A 67 -10.46 15.86 -6.76
CA LEU A 67 -9.00 15.87 -6.79
C LEU A 67 -8.47 14.51 -7.25
N PRO A 68 -7.35 14.48 -8.00
CA PRO A 68 -6.76 13.24 -8.47
C PRO A 68 -6.38 12.38 -7.28
N THR A 69 -6.95 11.18 -7.24
CA THR A 69 -6.79 10.29 -6.11
C THR A 69 -6.71 8.85 -6.59
N ILE A 70 -5.77 8.10 -6.00
CA ILE A 70 -5.72 6.65 -6.18
C ILE A 70 -6.70 6.04 -5.19
N VAL A 71 -7.69 5.33 -5.69
CA VAL A 71 -8.74 4.68 -4.91
C VAL A 71 -8.54 3.19 -4.99
N VAL A 72 -8.31 2.56 -3.84
CA VAL A 72 -8.04 1.12 -3.78
C VAL A 72 -9.33 0.37 -3.56
N VAL A 73 -9.61 -0.62 -4.41
CA VAL A 73 -10.79 -1.49 -4.33
C VAL A 73 -10.38 -2.95 -4.40
N GLY A 74 -11.16 -3.83 -3.76
CA GLY A 74 -10.86 -5.26 -3.78
C GLY A 74 -11.85 -6.09 -3.00
N ASP A 75 -11.94 -7.36 -3.38
CA ASP A 75 -12.84 -8.33 -2.75
C ASP A 75 -12.31 -8.79 -1.36
N GLN A 76 -13.17 -9.41 -0.55
CA GLN A 76 -12.79 -9.97 0.75
C GLN A 76 -11.66 -11.02 0.69
N SER A 77 -11.36 -11.58 -0.47
CA SER A 77 -10.30 -12.57 -0.64
C SER A 77 -9.02 -12.00 -1.25
N SER A 78 -8.99 -10.73 -1.66
CA SER A 78 -7.91 -10.16 -2.48
C SER A 78 -6.66 -9.71 -1.72
N GLU A 79 -6.64 -9.77 -0.39
CA GLU A 79 -5.50 -9.40 0.46
C GLU A 79 -5.09 -7.91 0.35
N LYS A 80 -6.06 -7.04 0.07
CA LYS A 80 -5.90 -5.59 -0.02
C LYS A 80 -5.07 -4.96 1.10
N SER A 81 -5.34 -5.28 2.37
CA SER A 81 -4.59 -4.72 3.52
C SER A 81 -3.09 -5.06 3.45
N SER A 82 -2.73 -6.28 3.07
CA SER A 82 -1.31 -6.67 2.96
C SER A 82 -0.55 -5.89 1.89
N ILE A 83 -1.23 -5.56 0.78
CA ILE A 83 -0.67 -4.71 -0.29
C ILE A 83 -0.50 -3.28 0.21
N LEU A 84 -1.53 -2.75 0.86
CA LEU A 84 -1.51 -1.41 1.40
C LEU A 84 -0.42 -1.25 2.45
N GLU A 85 -0.21 -2.22 3.32
CA GLU A 85 0.87 -2.24 4.30
C GLU A 85 2.26 -2.37 3.65
N SER A 86 2.38 -3.17 2.58
CA SER A 86 3.66 -3.37 1.88
C SER A 86 4.08 -2.17 1.03
N LEU A 87 3.11 -1.35 0.61
CA LEU A 87 3.30 -0.07 -0.07
C LEU A 87 3.45 1.07 0.93
N ALA A 88 2.58 1.18 1.93
CA ALA A 88 2.61 2.25 2.93
C ALA A 88 3.73 1.97 3.93
N SER A 89 4.94 2.41 3.57
CA SER A 89 6.11 2.08 4.36
C SER A 89 6.07 2.65 5.79
N LEU A 90 5.41 3.79 6.11
CA LEU A 90 5.60 4.46 7.42
C LEU A 90 4.49 5.40 7.96
N PHE A 91 3.42 5.74 7.21
CA PHE A 91 2.42 6.71 7.71
C PHE A 91 1.00 6.42 7.23
N PHE A 92 0.01 6.66 8.10
CA PHE A 92 -1.39 6.76 7.71
C PHE A 92 -2.02 8.00 8.31
N GLU A 93 -3.03 8.53 7.61
CA GLU A 93 -3.83 9.67 8.05
C GLU A 93 -5.25 9.22 8.38
N PHE A 94 -5.69 9.61 9.57
CA PHE A 94 -7.07 9.44 9.99
C PHE A 94 -7.65 10.75 10.54
N ASN A 95 -8.74 11.21 9.94
CA ASN A 95 -9.48 12.41 10.35
C ASN A 95 -8.59 13.68 10.49
N GLY A 96 -7.67 13.90 9.55
CA GLY A 96 -6.72 15.03 9.60
C GLY A 96 -5.53 14.83 10.54
N LYS A 97 -5.41 13.67 11.21
CA LYS A 97 -4.29 13.33 12.10
C LYS A 97 -3.37 12.34 11.41
N MET A 98 -2.12 12.74 11.24
CA MET A 98 -1.02 11.85 10.83
C MET A 98 -0.61 10.98 12.02
N VAL A 99 -0.69 9.66 11.85
CA VAL A 99 -0.18 8.70 12.82
C VAL A 99 1.14 8.14 12.26
N PRO A 100 2.31 8.52 12.82
CA PRO A 100 3.55 7.86 12.46
C PRO A 100 3.48 6.42 12.95
N THR A 101 3.78 5.46 12.08
CA THR A 101 3.78 4.04 12.45
C THR A 101 4.95 3.34 11.80
N ASP A 102 5.54 2.39 12.50
CA ASP A 102 6.53 1.51 11.92
C ASP A 102 5.85 0.32 11.22
N GLU A 103 6.62 -0.41 10.42
CA GLU A 103 6.15 -1.55 9.66
C GLU A 103 5.52 -2.65 10.56
N THR A 104 5.94 -2.74 11.83
CA THR A 104 5.45 -3.75 12.78
C THR A 104 4.14 -3.37 13.44
N HIS A 105 3.85 -2.09 13.63
CA HIS A 105 2.64 -1.62 14.32
C HIS A 105 1.57 -1.06 13.37
N ILE A 106 1.84 -0.92 12.06
CA ILE A 106 0.86 -0.37 11.10
C ILE A 106 -0.47 -1.14 11.09
N ALA A 107 -0.43 -2.46 11.07
CA ALA A 107 -1.63 -3.29 11.08
C ALA A 107 -2.45 -3.09 12.37
N ASN A 108 -1.77 -2.99 13.52
CA ASN A 108 -2.43 -2.75 14.80
C ASN A 108 -3.03 -1.34 14.85
N ALA A 109 -2.32 -0.34 14.35
CA ALA A 109 -2.79 1.04 14.35
C ALA A 109 -3.99 1.23 13.40
N ILE A 110 -3.99 0.59 12.23
CA ILE A 110 -5.16 0.54 11.34
C ILE A 110 -6.35 -0.10 12.05
N ASN A 111 -6.15 -1.24 12.70
CA ASN A 111 -7.23 -1.92 13.43
C ASN A 111 -7.79 -1.06 14.58
N LEU A 112 -6.92 -0.39 15.35
CA LEU A 112 -7.34 0.52 16.41
C LEU A 112 -8.19 1.68 15.89
N VAL A 113 -7.81 2.23 14.73
CA VAL A 113 -8.56 3.32 14.08
C VAL A 113 -9.88 2.81 13.53
N ILE A 114 -9.91 1.62 12.93
CA ILE A 114 -11.15 0.99 12.48
C ILE A 114 -12.09 0.76 13.67
N ASP A 115 -11.58 0.25 14.79
CA ASP A 115 -12.36 0.04 16.01
C ASP A 115 -12.89 1.37 16.58
N GLU A 116 -12.12 2.45 16.50
CA GLU A 116 -12.56 3.80 16.89
C GLU A 116 -13.69 4.33 15.98
N ILE A 117 -13.59 4.06 14.67
CA ILE A 117 -14.57 4.50 13.66
C ILE A 117 -15.89 3.73 13.77
N VAL A 118 -15.80 2.42 13.95
CA VAL A 118 -16.92 1.48 13.83
C VAL A 118 -17.60 1.25 15.20
N GLY A 119 -16.87 1.50 16.30
CA GLY A 119 -17.29 1.17 17.67
C GLY A 119 -17.31 -0.35 17.92
N ASN A 120 -17.71 -0.77 19.13
CA ASN A 120 -17.80 -2.21 19.50
C ASN A 120 -18.84 -3.03 18.68
N GLY A 121 -19.49 -2.45 17.67
CA GLY A 121 -20.47 -3.13 16.82
C GLY A 121 -19.94 -3.33 15.40
N LYS A 122 -20.36 -4.36 14.68
CA LYS A 122 -19.96 -4.65 13.28
C LYS A 122 -20.55 -3.64 12.25
N GLY A 123 -20.50 -2.34 12.53
CA GLY A 123 -20.98 -1.29 11.64
C GLY A 123 -20.04 -1.01 10.48
N ILE A 124 -20.53 -0.37 9.42
CA ILE A 124 -19.71 0.20 8.34
C ILE A 124 -19.64 1.70 8.56
N SER A 125 -18.47 2.28 8.36
CA SER A 125 -18.31 3.73 8.27
C SER A 125 -17.99 4.17 6.85
N ASN A 126 -18.51 5.33 6.50
CA ASN A 126 -18.28 5.99 5.21
C ASN A 126 -16.99 6.83 5.22
N THR A 127 -16.27 6.88 6.36
CA THR A 127 -15.03 7.64 6.48
C THR A 127 -13.88 6.84 5.84
N PRO A 128 -13.27 7.33 4.75
CA PRO A 128 -12.15 6.66 4.11
C PRO A 128 -10.91 6.72 5.00
N LEU A 129 -10.10 5.67 4.97
CA LEU A 129 -8.75 5.70 5.54
C LEU A 129 -7.80 6.19 4.44
N THR A 130 -7.02 7.23 4.73
CA THR A 130 -6.04 7.76 3.78
C THR A 130 -4.66 7.25 4.15
N LEU A 131 -4.02 6.53 3.24
CA LEU A 131 -2.67 6.02 3.42
C LEU A 131 -1.70 6.93 2.69
N ILE A 132 -0.63 7.32 3.37
CA ILE A 132 0.37 8.24 2.84
C ILE A 132 1.73 7.59 2.95
N GLU A 133 2.32 7.24 1.81
CA GLU A 133 3.72 6.83 1.79
C GLU A 133 4.60 8.08 1.63
N LYS A 134 5.35 8.45 2.68
CA LYS A 134 6.40 9.47 2.62
C LYS A 134 7.77 8.81 2.73
N LYS A 135 8.45 8.67 1.59
CA LYS A 135 9.85 8.21 1.55
C LYS A 135 10.76 9.37 1.17
N ASN A 136 11.86 9.56 1.91
CA ASN A 136 12.85 10.63 1.71
C ASN A 136 13.50 10.59 0.31
N CYS A 137 12.77 11.06 -0.72
CA CYS A 137 13.20 11.35 -2.09
C CYS A 137 12.78 10.40 -3.23
N VAL A 138 11.69 9.62 -3.15
CA VAL A 138 11.33 8.78 -4.34
C VAL A 138 9.86 8.83 -4.79
N HIS A 139 8.86 8.59 -3.93
CA HIS A 139 7.46 8.51 -4.40
C HIS A 139 6.47 8.89 -3.28
N ASP A 140 5.99 10.13 -3.27
CA ASP A 140 4.92 10.54 -2.35
C ASP A 140 3.58 10.05 -2.96
N LEU A 141 3.02 8.96 -2.42
CA LEU A 141 1.75 8.37 -2.87
C LEU A 141 0.66 8.61 -1.83
N THR A 142 -0.48 9.13 -2.27
CA THR A 142 -1.67 9.33 -1.44
C THR A 142 -2.80 8.48 -2.00
N MET A 143 -3.22 7.48 -1.23
CA MET A 143 -4.28 6.55 -1.65
C MET A 143 -5.42 6.50 -0.64
N ILE A 144 -6.62 6.27 -1.14
CA ILE A 144 -7.82 6.05 -0.34
C ILE A 144 -8.12 4.55 -0.25
N ASP A 145 -8.16 4.06 0.98
CA ASP A 145 -8.57 2.70 1.30
C ASP A 145 -10.09 2.63 1.53
N LEU A 146 -10.80 1.91 0.65
CA LEU A 146 -12.23 1.62 0.77
C LEU A 146 -12.56 0.25 1.43
N PRO A 147 -13.74 0.09 2.03
CA PRO A 147 -14.17 -1.20 2.58
C PRO A 147 -14.09 -2.35 1.57
N ARG A 148 -13.75 -3.54 2.06
CA ARG A 148 -13.64 -4.75 1.21
C ARG A 148 -15.03 -5.21 0.78
N ILE A 149 -15.16 -5.61 -0.48
CA ILE A 149 -16.44 -6.08 -1.02
C ILE A 149 -16.67 -7.53 -0.56
N THR A 150 -17.76 -7.77 0.19
CA THR A 150 -18.10 -9.09 0.74
C THR A 150 -19.51 -9.53 0.34
N LYS A 151 -19.65 -10.74 -0.21
CA LYS A 151 -20.94 -11.39 -0.54
C LYS A 151 -21.18 -12.59 0.40
N ALA A 152 -21.13 -12.38 1.71
CA ALA A 152 -21.38 -13.47 2.66
C ALA A 152 -22.87 -13.80 2.71
N LEU A 153 -23.25 -15.03 2.33
CA LEU A 153 -24.62 -15.55 2.40
C LEU A 153 -25.12 -15.66 3.86
N VAL A 154 -25.76 -14.62 4.39
CA VAL A 154 -26.74 -14.74 5.49
C VAL A 154 -27.89 -13.74 5.25
N PRO A 155 -29.17 -14.18 5.12
CA PRO A 155 -30.13 -13.45 4.28
C PRO A 155 -30.92 -12.29 4.90
N SER A 156 -30.69 -11.85 6.15
CA SER A 156 -31.64 -10.89 6.78
C SER A 156 -31.07 -9.59 7.35
N GLN A 157 -29.74 -9.43 7.50
CA GLN A 157 -29.15 -8.17 8.00
C GLN A 157 -28.01 -7.60 7.14
N LEU A 158 -27.46 -8.37 6.19
CA LEU A 158 -26.26 -8.00 5.43
C LEU A 158 -26.54 -7.39 4.05
N GLU A 159 -27.76 -7.50 3.52
CA GLU A 159 -28.08 -6.93 2.20
C GLU A 159 -27.92 -5.40 2.22
N ASN A 160 -28.30 -4.77 3.34
CA ASN A 160 -28.08 -3.34 3.58
C ASN A 160 -26.58 -3.00 3.73
N ILE A 161 -25.77 -3.88 4.31
CA ILE A 161 -24.31 -3.69 4.47
C ILE A 161 -23.61 -3.79 3.12
N TYR A 162 -23.98 -4.75 2.29
CA TYR A 162 -23.45 -4.88 0.93
C TYR A 162 -23.80 -3.65 0.08
N GLU A 163 -25.06 -3.22 0.07
CA GLU A 163 -25.50 -2.02 -0.65
C GLU A 163 -24.78 -0.76 -0.17
N GLN A 164 -24.57 -0.63 1.15
CA GLN A 164 -23.79 0.48 1.72
C GLN A 164 -22.33 0.45 1.24
N ILE A 165 -21.65 -0.71 1.30
CA ILE A 165 -20.28 -0.84 0.79
C ILE A 165 -20.23 -0.49 -0.70
N VAL A 166 -21.19 -0.97 -1.48
CA VAL A 166 -21.28 -0.66 -2.91
C VAL A 166 -21.48 0.83 -3.14
N GLY A 167 -22.35 1.48 -2.37
CA GLY A 167 -22.57 2.92 -2.42
C GLY A 167 -21.31 3.72 -2.13
N ILE A 168 -20.60 3.38 -1.04
CA ILE A 168 -19.31 4.00 -0.70
C ILE A 168 -18.32 3.79 -1.84
N VAL A 169 -18.12 2.55 -2.31
CA VAL A 169 -17.16 2.26 -3.38
C VAL A 169 -17.46 3.08 -4.62
N MET A 170 -18.71 3.07 -5.09
CA MET A 170 -19.14 3.81 -6.27
C MET A 170 -18.92 5.32 -6.13
N GLU A 171 -19.18 5.90 -4.95
CA GLU A 171 -18.96 7.33 -4.73
C GLU A 171 -17.50 7.75 -4.99
N TYR A 172 -16.53 6.91 -4.63
CA TYR A 172 -15.10 7.23 -4.80
C TYR A 172 -14.53 6.86 -6.16
N ILE A 173 -15.05 5.81 -6.82
CA ILE A 173 -14.55 5.39 -8.14
C ILE A 173 -15.28 6.06 -9.32
N SER A 174 -16.43 6.69 -9.10
CA SER A 174 -17.21 7.35 -10.16
C SER A 174 -16.54 8.58 -10.80
N PRO A 175 -15.85 9.47 -10.05
CA PRO A 175 -15.14 10.60 -10.66
C PRO A 175 -14.09 10.14 -11.68
N GLU A 176 -13.96 10.88 -12.78
CA GLU A 176 -13.00 10.55 -13.85
C GLU A 176 -11.54 10.83 -13.41
N GLU A 177 -11.35 11.72 -12.44
CA GLU A 177 -10.07 12.05 -11.82
C GLU A 177 -9.56 10.94 -10.86
N SER A 178 -10.41 9.95 -10.54
CA SER A 178 -10.05 8.82 -9.68
C SER A 178 -9.35 7.70 -10.46
N ILE A 179 -8.13 7.36 -10.06
CA ILE A 179 -7.43 6.14 -10.51
C ILE A 179 -7.94 4.97 -9.69
N ILE A 180 -8.39 3.91 -10.35
CA ILE A 180 -8.87 2.71 -9.68
C ILE A 180 -7.71 1.72 -9.55
N LEU A 181 -7.25 1.50 -8.32
CA LEU A 181 -6.31 0.42 -8.01
C LEU A 181 -7.10 -0.82 -7.59
N ASN A 182 -7.34 -1.72 -8.54
CA ASN A 182 -8.13 -2.91 -8.32
C ASN A 182 -7.26 -4.08 -7.85
N ILE A 183 -7.48 -4.55 -6.63
CA ILE A 183 -6.75 -5.69 -6.06
C ILE A 183 -7.61 -6.95 -6.19
N SER A 184 -7.12 -7.92 -6.95
CA SER A 184 -7.77 -9.19 -7.27
C SER A 184 -6.86 -10.38 -6.98
N SER A 185 -7.44 -11.55 -6.69
CA SER A 185 -6.70 -12.79 -6.38
C SER A 185 -6.41 -13.58 -7.65
N ALA A 186 -5.18 -14.06 -7.85
CA ALA A 186 -4.81 -14.95 -8.97
C ALA A 186 -5.68 -16.23 -9.01
N THR A 187 -6.14 -16.69 -7.83
CA THR A 187 -6.92 -17.91 -7.66
C THR A 187 -8.35 -17.84 -8.22
N LEU A 188 -8.84 -16.66 -8.61
CA LEU A 188 -10.22 -16.44 -9.06
C LEU A 188 -10.22 -15.80 -10.44
N ASP A 189 -11.20 -16.13 -11.27
CA ASP A 189 -11.39 -15.44 -12.56
C ASP A 189 -11.81 -13.99 -12.38
N PHE A 190 -11.06 -13.10 -13.04
CA PHE A 190 -11.23 -11.64 -12.89
C PHE A 190 -12.63 -11.19 -13.34
N SER A 191 -13.26 -11.94 -14.26
CA SER A 191 -14.64 -11.70 -14.70
C SER A 191 -15.69 -11.92 -13.61
N ILE A 192 -15.36 -12.70 -12.57
CA ILE A 192 -16.25 -13.01 -11.44
C ILE A 192 -16.02 -12.02 -10.27
N CYS A 193 -14.88 -11.34 -10.24
CA CYS A 193 -14.54 -10.38 -9.18
C CYS A 193 -15.51 -9.20 -9.16
N GLU A 194 -16.07 -8.92 -7.99
CA GLU A 194 -17.07 -7.87 -7.82
C GLU A 194 -16.42 -6.49 -7.97
N SER A 195 -15.24 -6.32 -7.37
CA SER A 195 -14.37 -5.14 -7.58
C SER A 195 -14.13 -4.82 -9.07
N ILE A 196 -13.83 -5.82 -9.90
CA ILE A 196 -13.63 -5.65 -11.35
C ILE A 196 -14.94 -5.25 -12.04
N ARG A 197 -16.05 -5.91 -11.69
CA ARG A 197 -17.38 -5.55 -12.19
C ARG A 197 -17.71 -4.08 -11.90
N MET A 198 -17.46 -3.63 -10.69
CA MET A 198 -17.70 -2.25 -10.26
C MET A 198 -16.77 -1.25 -10.97
N SER A 199 -15.48 -1.60 -11.12
CA SER A 199 -14.51 -0.79 -11.87
C SER A 199 -14.99 -0.56 -13.31
N ARG A 200 -15.41 -1.63 -14.00
CA ARG A 200 -15.90 -1.57 -15.39
C ARG A 200 -17.22 -0.81 -15.56
N GLN A 201 -18.01 -0.64 -14.50
CA GLN A 201 -19.23 0.16 -14.59
C GLN A 201 -18.94 1.65 -14.77
N VAL A 202 -17.85 2.13 -14.15
CA VAL A 202 -17.43 3.54 -14.17
C VAL A 202 -16.23 3.79 -15.10
N ASP A 203 -15.52 2.74 -15.50
CA ASP A 203 -14.36 2.78 -16.40
C ASP A 203 -14.44 1.61 -17.39
N ARG A 204 -15.25 1.76 -18.44
CA ARG A 204 -15.43 0.71 -19.47
C ARG A 204 -14.20 0.55 -20.37
N THR A 205 -13.47 1.64 -20.60
CA THR A 205 -12.28 1.67 -21.46
C THR A 205 -11.05 1.12 -20.73
N GLY A 206 -11.04 1.14 -19.39
CA GLY A 206 -9.94 0.66 -18.57
C GLY A 206 -8.79 1.65 -18.45
N GLU A 207 -8.97 2.88 -18.94
CA GLU A 207 -7.92 3.90 -19.09
C GLU A 207 -7.42 4.43 -17.74
N ARG A 208 -8.22 4.28 -16.68
CA ARG A 208 -7.88 4.71 -15.33
C ARG A 208 -7.90 3.59 -14.30
N THR A 209 -7.96 2.34 -14.75
CA THR A 209 -7.92 1.15 -13.89
C THR A 209 -6.59 0.42 -14.01
N LEU A 210 -5.92 0.20 -12.88
CA LEU A 210 -4.72 -0.63 -12.74
C LEU A 210 -5.07 -1.86 -11.90
N ALA A 211 -4.76 -3.06 -12.38
CA ALA A 211 -4.99 -4.30 -11.63
C ALA A 211 -3.74 -4.78 -10.90
N VAL A 212 -3.90 -5.10 -9.62
CA VAL A 212 -2.91 -5.78 -8.78
C VAL A 212 -3.41 -7.19 -8.52
N VAL A 213 -2.59 -8.18 -8.90
CA VAL A 213 -2.94 -9.60 -8.79
C VAL A 213 -2.15 -10.24 -7.64
N THR A 214 -2.85 -10.54 -6.55
CA THR A 214 -2.28 -11.16 -5.34
C THR A 214 -2.31 -12.69 -5.42
N LYS A 215 -1.62 -13.37 -4.50
CA LYS A 215 -1.51 -14.85 -4.46
C LYS A 215 -0.96 -15.46 -5.74
N SER A 216 -0.12 -14.72 -6.47
CA SER A 216 0.50 -15.20 -7.71
C SER A 216 1.39 -16.44 -7.50
N ASP A 217 1.90 -16.61 -6.28
CA ASP A 217 2.63 -17.78 -5.80
C ASP A 217 1.75 -19.02 -5.59
N LYS A 218 0.47 -18.84 -5.23
CA LYS A 218 -0.47 -19.93 -4.93
C LYS A 218 -1.22 -20.44 -6.15
N ALA A 219 -1.39 -19.61 -7.17
CA ALA A 219 -2.02 -19.97 -8.44
C ALA A 219 -1.20 -19.43 -9.63
N PRO A 220 0.02 -19.95 -9.85
CA PRO A 220 0.84 -19.56 -10.99
C PRO A 220 0.34 -20.15 -12.32
N GLU A 221 -0.41 -21.25 -12.30
CA GLU A 221 -0.96 -21.88 -13.50
C GLU A 221 -2.02 -21.00 -14.17
N GLY A 222 -1.88 -20.74 -15.47
CA GLY A 222 -2.84 -19.94 -16.24
C GLY A 222 -2.76 -18.43 -15.98
N LEU A 223 -1.92 -17.97 -15.04
CA LEU A 223 -1.83 -16.56 -14.66
C LEU A 223 -1.30 -15.68 -15.81
N LEU A 224 -0.28 -16.16 -16.52
CA LEU A 224 0.30 -15.43 -17.65
C LEU A 224 -0.71 -15.26 -18.79
N GLU A 225 -1.42 -16.34 -19.13
CA GLU A 225 -2.46 -16.33 -20.16
C GLU A 225 -3.58 -15.37 -19.77
N LYS A 226 -4.02 -15.41 -18.52
CA LYS A 226 -5.09 -14.57 -17.99
C LYS A 226 -4.76 -13.09 -17.98
N VAL A 227 -3.52 -12.75 -17.61
CA VAL A 227 -3.03 -11.37 -17.59
C VAL A 227 -2.79 -10.85 -19.01
N ASN A 228 -2.31 -11.69 -19.93
CA ASN A 228 -2.08 -11.30 -21.33
C ASN A 228 -3.37 -11.24 -22.17
N ALA A 229 -4.35 -12.10 -21.86
CA ALA A 229 -5.64 -12.10 -22.55
C ALA A 229 -6.43 -10.82 -22.25
N ASP A 230 -6.28 -10.27 -21.05
CA ASP A 230 -6.94 -9.04 -20.60
C ASP A 230 -8.45 -9.02 -20.89
N ASP A 231 -9.13 -10.12 -20.54
CA ASP A 231 -10.57 -10.32 -20.81
C ASP A 231 -11.48 -9.26 -20.14
N VAL A 232 -10.92 -8.46 -19.23
CA VAL A 232 -11.61 -7.42 -18.47
C VAL A 232 -11.22 -5.99 -18.88
N ASN A 233 -10.34 -5.84 -19.87
CA ASN A 233 -9.92 -4.58 -20.51
C ASN A 233 -9.33 -3.56 -19.51
N ILE A 234 -8.09 -3.80 -19.07
CA ILE A 234 -7.38 -2.98 -18.07
C ILE A 234 -6.15 -2.34 -18.74
N VAL A 235 -6.32 -1.10 -19.19
CA VAL A 235 -5.34 -0.40 -20.04
C VAL A 235 -4.09 0.04 -19.27
N LEU A 236 -4.21 0.40 -17.98
CA LEU A 236 -3.01 0.66 -17.16
C LEU A 236 -2.21 -0.63 -16.87
N GLY A 237 -2.81 -1.79 -17.17
CA GLY A 237 -2.20 -3.11 -17.12
C GLY A 237 -2.30 -3.79 -15.76
N TYR A 238 -1.49 -4.84 -15.62
CA TYR A 238 -1.47 -5.70 -14.45
C TYR A 238 -0.12 -5.64 -13.72
N VAL A 239 -0.17 -5.81 -12.40
CA VAL A 239 0.99 -6.03 -11.54
C VAL A 239 0.73 -7.23 -10.63
N CYS A 240 1.45 -8.31 -10.88
CA CYS A 240 1.43 -9.53 -10.08
C CYS A 240 2.36 -9.39 -8.87
N VAL A 241 1.85 -9.77 -7.70
CA VAL A 241 2.55 -9.61 -6.43
C VAL A 241 2.40 -10.87 -5.58
N ARG A 242 3.46 -11.15 -4.83
CA ARG A 242 3.44 -12.09 -3.71
C ARG A 242 3.35 -11.26 -2.43
N ASN A 243 2.39 -11.60 -1.59
CA ASN A 243 2.21 -10.98 -0.29
C ASN A 243 3.07 -11.65 0.78
N ARG A 244 3.27 -10.94 1.88
CA ARG A 244 3.96 -11.43 3.07
C ARG A 244 3.23 -12.65 3.64
N ILE A 245 3.96 -13.70 3.99
CA ILE A 245 3.45 -14.77 4.86
C ILE A 245 3.69 -14.43 6.33
N SER A 246 2.97 -15.08 7.26
CA SER A 246 2.95 -14.68 8.68
C SER A 246 4.33 -14.70 9.38
N ASP A 247 5.28 -15.48 8.86
CA ASP A 247 6.56 -15.74 9.51
C ASP A 247 7.74 -14.97 8.92
N GLU A 248 7.50 -14.05 7.96
CA GLU A 248 8.56 -13.25 7.31
C GLU A 248 8.34 -11.74 7.51
N SER A 249 9.43 -10.97 7.53
CA SER A 249 9.42 -9.50 7.46
C SER A 249 9.08 -8.99 6.05
N TYR A 250 8.75 -7.71 5.89
CA TYR A 250 8.46 -7.14 4.56
C TYR A 250 9.65 -7.19 3.62
N ASP A 251 10.87 -6.97 4.12
CA ASP A 251 12.08 -7.06 3.31
C ASP A 251 12.41 -8.50 2.92
N GLU A 252 12.16 -9.47 3.80
CA GLU A 252 12.25 -10.89 3.46
C GLU A 252 11.20 -11.25 2.39
N ALA A 253 9.94 -10.83 2.54
CA ALA A 253 8.91 -11.04 1.54
C ALA A 253 9.26 -10.44 0.17
N ARG A 254 9.88 -9.24 0.16
CA ARG A 254 10.36 -8.58 -1.06
C ARG A 254 11.49 -9.39 -1.72
N LYS A 255 12.45 -9.89 -0.94
CA LYS A 255 13.55 -10.74 -1.42
C LYS A 255 13.03 -12.06 -1.95
N GLU A 256 12.15 -12.71 -1.20
CA GLU A 256 11.62 -14.02 -1.55
C GLU A 256 10.66 -13.96 -2.73
N GLY A 257 9.90 -12.88 -2.86
CA GLY A 257 9.13 -12.58 -4.07
C GLY A 257 10.00 -12.39 -5.31
N ALA A 258 11.19 -11.79 -5.16
CA ALA A 258 12.15 -11.66 -6.27
C ALA A 258 12.79 -13.01 -6.64
N ILE A 259 13.18 -13.81 -5.65
CA ILE A 259 13.74 -15.16 -5.86
C ILE A 259 12.71 -16.07 -6.54
N LEU A 260 11.46 -16.01 -6.08
CA LEU A 260 10.35 -16.79 -6.65
C LEU A 260 10.08 -16.38 -8.11
N LEU A 261 10.12 -15.09 -8.42
CA LEU A 261 10.00 -14.61 -9.80
C LEU A 261 11.11 -15.17 -10.70
N GLU A 262 12.36 -15.20 -10.23
CA GLU A 262 13.49 -15.61 -11.07
C GLU A 262 13.57 -17.12 -11.26
N ASN A 263 13.20 -17.91 -10.24
CA ASN A 263 13.41 -19.35 -10.25
C ASN A 263 12.15 -20.16 -10.60
N HIS A 264 10.95 -19.60 -10.48
CA HIS A 264 9.72 -20.37 -10.69
C HIS A 264 9.44 -20.59 -12.20
N PRO A 265 9.20 -21.85 -12.66
CA PRO A 265 9.10 -22.19 -14.09
C PRO A 265 8.03 -21.43 -14.88
N LEU A 266 6.95 -21.02 -14.21
CA LEU A 266 5.82 -20.32 -14.84
C LEU A 266 5.88 -18.81 -14.63
N LEU A 267 6.37 -18.35 -13.49
CA LEU A 267 6.35 -16.94 -13.12
C LEU A 267 7.53 -16.18 -13.72
N SER A 268 8.67 -16.85 -13.92
CA SER A 268 9.81 -16.32 -14.67
C SER A 268 9.49 -15.94 -16.12
N LYS A 269 8.39 -16.46 -16.68
CA LYS A 269 7.90 -16.12 -18.02
C LYS A 269 7.10 -14.81 -18.04
N ILE A 270 6.57 -14.36 -16.91
CA ILE A 270 5.88 -13.07 -16.80
C ILE A 270 6.94 -11.97 -16.80
N SER A 271 6.65 -10.86 -17.50
CA SER A 271 7.56 -9.73 -17.58
C SER A 271 7.94 -9.21 -16.19
N LYS A 272 9.23 -8.94 -15.97
CA LYS A 272 9.73 -8.30 -14.73
C LYS A 272 9.07 -6.94 -14.47
N SER A 273 8.58 -6.25 -15.50
CA SER A 273 7.83 -4.99 -15.39
C SER A 273 6.36 -5.14 -14.97
N MET A 274 5.88 -6.36 -14.79
CA MET A 274 4.53 -6.70 -14.34
C MET A 274 4.54 -7.45 -13.01
N MET A 275 5.68 -7.48 -12.33
CA MET A 275 5.87 -8.29 -11.13
C MET A 275 6.55 -7.46 -10.04
N ARG A 276 6.22 -7.77 -8.77
CA ARG A 276 6.79 -7.20 -7.53
C ARG A 276 6.16 -5.88 -7.08
N ILE A 277 6.19 -5.68 -5.77
CA ILE A 277 5.67 -4.49 -5.09
C ILE A 277 6.42 -3.20 -5.47
N PRO A 278 7.78 -3.17 -5.60
CA PRO A 278 8.46 -1.95 -6.03
C PRO A 278 8.05 -1.46 -7.43
N VAL A 279 7.71 -2.39 -8.34
CA VAL A 279 7.21 -2.04 -9.68
C VAL A 279 5.82 -1.40 -9.61
N LEU A 280 4.99 -1.84 -8.66
CA LEU A 280 3.69 -1.21 -8.41
C LEU A 280 3.86 0.26 -8.02
N ALA A 281 4.72 0.56 -7.05
CA ALA A 281 5.00 1.94 -6.63
C ALA A 281 5.55 2.78 -7.79
N GLN A 282 6.52 2.25 -8.56
CA GLN A 282 7.09 2.91 -9.73
C GLN A 282 6.07 3.17 -10.84
N LYS A 283 5.02 2.35 -10.98
CA LYS A 283 3.93 2.60 -11.93
C LYS A 283 2.94 3.64 -11.41
N LEU A 284 2.60 3.61 -10.12
CA LEU A 284 1.59 4.50 -9.55
C LEU A 284 2.01 5.98 -9.58
N THR A 285 3.29 6.28 -9.31
CA THR A 285 3.76 7.67 -9.26
C THR A 285 3.63 8.45 -10.57
N PRO A 286 4.10 7.96 -11.74
CA PRO A 286 3.92 8.67 -12.99
C PRO A 286 2.45 8.77 -13.42
N ILE A 287 1.62 7.76 -13.09
CA ILE A 287 0.18 7.82 -13.35
C ILE A 287 -0.46 8.94 -12.53
N GLN A 288 -0.18 8.99 -11.23
CA GLN A 288 -0.67 10.05 -10.35
C GLN A 288 -0.19 11.43 -10.80
N ALA A 289 1.10 11.56 -11.13
CA ALA A 289 1.67 12.81 -11.62
C ALA A 289 1.02 13.29 -12.93
N THR A 290 0.73 12.37 -13.85
CA THR A 290 0.09 12.68 -15.13
C THR A 290 -1.30 13.26 -14.92
N ILE A 291 -2.11 12.64 -14.06
CA ILE A 291 -3.47 13.14 -13.79
C ILE A 291 -3.45 14.47 -13.04
N ILE A 292 -2.52 14.64 -12.09
CA ILE A 292 -2.34 15.93 -11.42
C ILE A 292 -1.93 17.02 -12.41
N ALA A 293 -1.06 16.70 -13.38
CA ALA A 293 -0.65 17.63 -14.42
C ALA A 293 -1.79 18.00 -15.38
N MET A 294 -2.79 17.14 -15.57
CA MET A 294 -3.98 17.45 -16.39
C MET A 294 -4.91 18.49 -15.75
N LEU A 295 -4.74 18.79 -14.45
CA LEU A 295 -5.51 19.83 -13.75
C LEU A 295 -4.87 21.22 -13.80
N ALA A 296 -3.62 21.33 -14.28
CA ALA A 296 -2.86 22.58 -14.38
C ALA A 296 -3.00 23.22 -15.77
#